data_AF-A0A2A4CLH9-F1
#
_entry.id   AF-A0A2A4CLH9-F1
#
_cell.length_a   1.000
_cell.length_b   1.000
_cell.length_c   1.000
_cell.angle_alpha   90.00
_cell.angle_beta   90.00
_cell.angle_gamma   90.00
#
_symmetry.space_group_name_H-M   'P 1'
#
loop_
_entity.id
_entity.type
_entity.pdbx_description
1 polymer ?
#
loop_
_entity_poly.entity_id
_entity_poly.type
_entity_poly.pdbx_seq_one_letter_code
_entity_poly.pdbx_strand_id
1 'polypeptide(L)' 'MSDIARESMEYDVVIVGGGPSGLSAAIRLKQIAPDLQVVVLEKGSE' A
#
# COMPACT_ATOMS: atom_id res chain seq x y z
N MET A 1 2.70 -20.01 24.53
CA MET A 1 2.62 -18.82 23.67
C MET A 1 1.69 -19.19 22.53
N SER A 2 0.54 -18.52 22.38
CA SER A 2 -0.29 -18.78 21.20
C SER A 2 0.42 -18.18 19.99
N ASP A 3 0.65 -18.97 18.96
CA ASP A 3 1.17 -18.46 17.70
C ASP A 3 0.11 -17.54 17.08
N ILE A 4 0.37 -16.24 17.10
CA ILE A 4 -0.46 -15.26 16.41
C ILE A 4 -0.13 -15.38 14.92
N ALA A 5 -0.99 -16.04 14.16
CA ALA A 5 -0.91 -16.05 12.70
C ALA A 5 -1.25 -14.65 12.17
N ARG A 6 -0.32 -14.05 11.42
CA ARG A 6 -0.56 -12.78 10.71
C ARG A 6 -0.92 -13.08 9.27
N GLU A 7 -1.97 -12.44 8.77
CA GLU A 7 -2.28 -12.46 7.34
C GLU A 7 -1.18 -11.70 6.57
N SER A 8 -0.79 -12.24 5.42
CA SER A 8 0.22 -11.67 4.54
C SER A 8 -0.28 -11.64 3.11
N MET A 9 0.00 -10.55 2.41
CA MET A 9 -0.31 -10.36 1.00
C MET A 9 0.92 -9.82 0.28
N GLU A 10 1.15 -10.26 -0.94
CA GLU A 10 2.26 -9.78 -1.77
C GLU A 10 1.83 -8.58 -2.62
N TYR A 11 2.71 -7.59 -2.71
CA TYR A 11 2.55 -6.40 -3.55
C TYR A 11 3.92 -6.00 -4.09
N ASP A 12 3.96 -5.42 -5.29
CA ASP A 12 5.21 -4.88 -5.85
C ASP A 12 5.65 -3.62 -5.09
N VAL A 13 4.68 -2.81 -4.66
CA VAL A 13 4.93 -1.58 -3.90
C VAL A 13 3.91 -1.41 -2.78
N VAL A 14 4.43 -1.17 -1.56
CA VAL A 14 3.65 -0.81 -0.39
C VAL A 14 3.93 0.65 -0.04
N ILE A 15 2.90 1.49 -0.01
CA ILE A 15 2.97 2.90 0.40
C ILE A 15 2.30 3.04 1.77
N VAL A 16 3.00 3.61 2.75
CA VAL A 16 2.45 3.88 4.09
C VAL A 16 2.18 5.38 4.22
N GLY A 17 0.91 5.73 4.36
CA GLY A 17 0.37 7.10 4.37
C GLY A 17 -0.44 7.40 3.11
N GLY A 18 -1.74 7.64 3.27
CA GLY A 18 -2.72 8.02 2.23
C GLY A 18 -2.90 9.52 2.06
N GLY A 19 -1.93 10.34 2.51
CA GLY A 19 -1.92 11.78 2.27
C GLY A 19 -1.60 12.16 0.82
N PRO A 20 -1.51 13.47 0.50
CA PRO A 20 -1.25 13.94 -0.86
C PRO A 20 0.00 13.35 -1.50
N SER A 21 1.08 13.18 -0.72
CA SER A 21 2.33 12.59 -1.21
C SER A 21 2.19 11.11 -1.55
N GLY A 22 1.59 10.31 -0.67
CA GLY A 22 1.41 8.87 -0.86
C GLY A 22 0.48 8.55 -2.02
N LEU A 23 -0.65 9.28 -2.12
CA LEU A 23 -1.56 9.13 -3.25
C LEU A 23 -0.93 9.60 -4.57
N SER A 24 -0.18 10.71 -4.56
CA SER A 24 0.53 11.17 -5.76
C SER A 24 1.56 10.15 -6.24
N ALA A 25 2.28 9.51 -5.32
CA ALA A 25 3.20 8.42 -5.64
C ALA A 25 2.47 7.21 -6.23
N ALA A 26 1.37 6.76 -5.61
CA ALA A 26 0.57 5.65 -6.09
C ALA A 26 0.02 5.90 -7.51
N ILE A 27 -0.55 7.09 -7.74
CA ILE A 27 -1.07 7.51 -9.04
C ILE A 27 0.05 7.50 -10.08
N ARG A 28 1.21 8.09 -9.76
CA ARG A 28 2.32 8.17 -10.72
C ARG A 28 2.89 6.79 -11.05
N LEU A 29 2.97 5.89 -10.08
CA LEU A 29 3.40 4.50 -10.30
C LEU A 29 2.46 3.78 -11.27
N LYS A 30 1.15 3.88 -11.09
CA LYS A 30 0.16 3.25 -12.00
C LYS A 30 0.12 3.89 -13.39
N GLN A 31 0.51 5.15 -13.53
CA GLN A 31 0.66 5.79 -14.85
C GLN A 31 1.89 5.29 -15.62
N ILE A 32 3.01 5.03 -14.96
CA ILE A 32 4.26 4.58 -15.60
C ILE A 32 4.25 3.08 -15.84
N ALA A 33 3.69 2.32 -14.90
CA ALA A 33 3.60 0.86 -14.96
C ALA A 33 2.21 0.42 -14.47
N PRO A 34 1.23 0.37 -15.39
CA PRO A 34 -0.16 0.02 -15.07
C PRO A 34 -0.33 -1.36 -14.43
N ASP A 35 0.60 -2.29 -14.68
CA ASP A 35 0.54 -3.66 -14.17
C ASP A 35 1.08 -3.81 -12.73
N LEU A 36 1.74 -2.79 -12.16
CA LEU A 36 2.21 -2.83 -10.77
C LEU A 36 1.05 -3.02 -9.79
N GLN A 37 1.20 -3.98 -8.89
CA GLN A 37 0.37 -4.13 -7.71
C GLN A 37 0.83 -3.18 -6.62
N VAL A 38 0.10 -2.07 -6.46
CA VAL A 38 0.41 -1.02 -5.48
C VAL A 38 -0.67 -1.03 -4.41
N VAL A 39 -0.27 -1.07 -3.14
CA VAL A 39 -1.16 -0.88 -1.98
C VAL A 39 -0.81 0.39 -1.24
N VAL A 40 -1.82 1.12 -0.80
CA VAL A 40 -1.68 2.30 0.08
C VAL A 40 -2.30 1.95 1.42
N LEU A 41 -1.49 1.97 2.48
CA LEU A 41 -1.90 1.76 3.85
C LEU A 41 -2.03 3.12 4.52
N GLU A 42 -3.21 3.45 5.01
CA GLU A 42 -3.44 4.64 5.83
C GLU A 42 -4.04 4.17 7.17
N LYS A 43 -3.71 4.87 8.26
CA LYS A 43 -4.23 4.54 9.58
C LYS A 43 -5.77 4.60 9.61
N GLY A 44 -6.37 5.46 8.79
CA GLY A 44 -7.79 5.79 8.90
C GLY A 44 -8.06 6.66 10.13
N SER A 45 -9.25 7.25 10.21
CA SER A 45 -9.66 8.13 11.30
C SER A 45 -10.47 7.44 12.41
N GLU A 46 -10.50 6.10 12.43
CA GLU A 46 -11.02 5.33 13.59
C GLU A 46 -9.93 5.04 14.62
#